data_AF-A0A2K5CBB6-F1
#
_entry.id   AF-A0A2K5CBB6-F1
#
_cell.length_a   1.000
_cell.length_b   1.000
_cell.length_c   1.000
_cell.angle_alpha   90.00
_cell.angle_beta   90.00
_cell.angle_gamma   90.00
#
_symmetry.space_group_name_H-M   'P 1'
#
loop_
_entity.id
_entity.type
_entity.pdbx_description
1 polymer ?
#
loop_
_entity_poly.entity_id
_entity_poly.type
_entity_poly.pdbx_seq_one_letter_code
_entity_poly.pdbx_strand_id
1 'polypeptide(L)' 'ALDRVVKPKTKTAKRFLEKRELKLNENIKNAMPIEGGNANATVTQVLKDVNYFLTYNLG' A
#
# COMPACT_ATOMS: atom_id res chain seq x y z
N ALA A 1 -2.88 4.70 -26.57
CA ALA A 1 -3.45 6.00 -26.16
C ALA A 1 -3.97 5.86 -24.73
N LEU A 2 -3.61 6.76 -23.81
CA LEU A 2 -4.14 6.83 -22.43
C LEU A 2 -5.57 7.40 -22.46
N ASP A 3 -6.48 6.65 -23.05
CA ASP A 3 -7.82 7.14 -23.43
C ASP A 3 -8.83 7.10 -22.27
N ARG A 4 -8.47 7.68 -21.11
CA ARG A 4 -9.34 8.17 -20.01
C ARG A 4 -8.57 8.23 -18.68
N VAL A 5 -7.52 9.06 -18.57
CA VAL A 5 -7.17 9.57 -17.24
C VAL A 5 -8.24 10.62 -16.88
N VAL A 6 -9.34 10.15 -16.28
CA VAL A 6 -10.46 11.02 -15.89
C VAL A 6 -10.00 11.94 -14.76
N LYS A 7 -10.10 13.25 -14.99
CA LYS A 7 -9.79 14.25 -13.96
C LYS A 7 -10.64 13.96 -12.71
N PRO A 8 -10.02 13.84 -11.52
CA PRO A 8 -10.75 13.53 -10.31
C PRO A 8 -11.79 14.62 -10.01
N LYS A 9 -13.03 14.21 -9.77
CA LYS A 9 -14.16 15.12 -9.48
C LYS A 9 -14.18 15.60 -8.02
N THR A 10 -13.54 14.88 -7.10
CA THR A 10 -13.54 15.17 -5.66
C THR A 10 -12.13 15.46 -5.14
N LYS A 11 -12.04 16.28 -4.07
CA LYS A 11 -10.77 16.61 -3.41
C LYS A 11 -10.04 15.36 -2.91
N THR A 12 -10.76 14.38 -2.39
CA THR A 12 -10.21 13.11 -1.90
C THR A 12 -9.60 12.28 -3.02
N ALA A 13 -10.28 12.16 -4.16
CA ALA A 13 -9.76 11.43 -5.32
C ALA A 13 -8.50 12.11 -5.88
N LYS A 14 -8.45 13.45 -5.88
CA LYS A 14 -7.25 14.20 -6.27
C LYS A 14 -6.07 13.87 -5.35
N ARG A 15 -6.26 13.98 -4.03
CA ARG A 15 -5.22 13.65 -3.03
C ARG A 15 -4.72 12.21 -3.12
N PHE A 16 -5.60 11.27 -3.45
CA PHE A 16 -5.22 9.88 -3.66
C PHE A 16 -4.25 9.69 -4.84
N LEU A 17 -4.48 10.40 -5.95
CA LEU A 17 -3.56 10.39 -7.10
C LEU A 17 -2.25 11.13 -6.77
N GLU A 18 -2.31 12.30 -6.14
CA GLU A 18 -1.14 13.07 -5.69
C GLU A 18 -0.24 12.23 -4.75
N LYS A 19 -0.83 11.40 -3.88
CA LYS A 19 -0.06 10.49 -3.01
C LYS A 19 0.71 9.44 -3.82
N ARG A 20 0.23 9.07 -5.01
CA ARG A 20 0.80 8.03 -5.90
C ARG A 20 1.73 8.59 -6.99
N GLU A 21 1.73 9.89 -7.22
CA GLU A 21 2.66 10.55 -8.14
C GLU A 21 4.10 10.44 -7.63
N LEU A 22 5.06 10.38 -8.57
CA LEU A 22 6.50 10.37 -8.33
C LEU A 22 6.93 11.65 -7.59
N LYS A 23 7.86 11.53 -6.64
CA LYS A 23 8.35 12.66 -5.81
C LYS A 23 9.87 12.63 -5.74
N LEU A 24 10.49 13.81 -5.56
CA LEU A 24 11.94 13.91 -5.34
C LEU A 24 12.35 13.37 -3.96
N ASN A 25 11.53 13.67 -2.93
CA ASN A 25 11.64 13.06 -1.63
C ASN A 25 10.52 12.02 -1.49
N GLU A 26 10.92 10.76 -1.32
CA GLU A 26 10.00 9.64 -1.38
C GLU A 26 9.21 9.46 -0.08
N ASN A 27 7.98 8.97 -0.23
CA ASN A 27 7.14 8.58 0.91
C ASN A 27 7.65 7.25 1.50
N ILE A 28 7.32 6.98 2.77
CA ILE A 28 7.50 5.63 3.34
C ILE A 28 6.71 4.62 2.49
N LYS A 29 7.37 3.50 2.16
CA LYS A 29 6.78 2.46 1.33
C LYS A 29 5.83 1.59 2.14
N ASN A 30 4.57 1.54 1.72
CA ASN A 30 3.59 0.64 2.29
C ASN A 30 3.86 -0.77 1.76
N ALA A 31 4.05 -1.75 2.66
CA ALA A 31 4.14 -3.15 2.30
C ALA A 31 2.76 -3.83 2.36
N MET A 32 2.55 -4.85 1.51
CA MET A 32 1.35 -5.68 1.50
C MET A 32 1.79 -7.14 1.70
N PRO A 33 1.69 -7.69 2.92
CA PRO A 33 1.92 -9.10 3.16
C PRO A 33 0.80 -9.93 2.51
N ILE A 34 1.16 -10.96 1.75
CA ILE A 34 0.21 -11.86 1.07
C ILE A 34 0.54 -13.30 1.45
N GLU A 35 -0.48 -14.03 1.91
CA GLU A 35 -0.36 -15.46 2.17
C GLU A 35 -0.63 -16.24 0.88
N GLY A 36 0.26 -17.18 0.54
CA GLY A 36 0.10 -18.07 -0.61
C GLY A 36 -0.80 -19.27 -0.30
N GLY A 37 -1.27 -19.98 -1.33
CA GLY A 37 -2.21 -21.10 -1.19
C GLY A 37 -1.71 -22.34 -0.42
N ASN A 38 -0.40 -22.43 -0.15
CA ASN A 38 0.21 -23.50 0.65
C ASN A 38 1.10 -22.93 1.77
N ALA A 39 0.61 -21.94 2.50
CA ALA A 39 1.30 -21.41 3.67
C ALA A 39 1.03 -22.30 4.90
N ASN A 40 2.06 -22.50 5.71
CA ASN A 40 1.94 -23.19 7.01
C ASN A 40 1.55 -22.18 8.09
N ALA A 41 0.83 -22.63 9.12
CA ALA A 41 0.37 -21.83 10.26
C ALA A 41 1.48 -20.97 10.90
N THR A 42 2.71 -21.49 11.00
CA THR A 42 3.85 -20.71 11.50
C THR A 42 4.17 -19.51 10.61
N VAL A 43 4.15 -19.70 9.28
CA VAL A 43 4.39 -18.63 8.30
C VAL A 43 3.27 -17.60 8.38
N THR A 44 2.02 -18.04 8.51
CA THR A 44 0.86 -17.17 8.70
C THR A 44 0.98 -16.31 9.96
N GLN A 45 1.43 -16.90 11.07
CA GLN A 45 1.63 -16.16 12.31
C GLN A 45 2.73 -15.11 12.19
N VAL A 46 3.88 -15.48 11.62
CA VAL A 46 4.97 -14.53 11.35
C VAL A 46 4.50 -13.39 10.44
N LEU A 47 3.72 -13.68 9.40
CA LEU A 47 3.17 -12.64 8.52
C LEU A 47 2.25 -11.66 9.27
N LYS A 48 1.46 -12.15 10.23
CA LYS A 48 0.62 -11.28 11.09
C LYS A 48 1.48 -10.39 11.98
N ASP A 49 2.52 -10.95 12.60
CA ASP A 49 3.42 -10.20 13.49
C ASP A 49 4.17 -9.13 12.71
N VAL A 50 4.65 -9.44 11.50
CA VAL A 50 5.27 -8.47 10.59
C VAL A 50 4.27 -7.40 10.17
N ASN A 51 3.03 -7.76 9.83
CA ASN A 51 2.00 -6.78 9.48
C ASN A 51 1.67 -5.83 10.65
N TYR A 52 1.61 -6.37 11.87
CA TYR A 52 1.44 -5.59 13.09
C TYR A 52 2.60 -4.60 13.25
N PHE A 53 3.85 -5.08 13.14
CA PHE A 53 5.01 -4.21 13.23
C PHE A 53 4.95 -3.05 12.22
N LEU A 54 4.65 -3.36 10.95
CA LEU A 54 4.55 -2.38 9.86
C LEU A 54 3.44 -1.35 10.07
N THR A 55 2.30 -1.75 10.64
CA THR A 55 1.14 -0.86 10.81
C THR A 55 1.28 0.06 12.04
N TYR A 56 1.84 -0.44 13.14
CA TYR A 56 1.84 0.28 14.42
C TYR A 56 3.15 1.01 14.74
N ASN A 57 4.27 0.67 14.11
CA ASN A 57 5.57 1.29 14.40
C ASN A 57 6.06 2.25 13.30
N LEU A 58 5.52 2.13 12.08
CA LEU A 58 5.91 2.95 10.93
C LEU A 58 4.76 3.82 10.40
N GLY A 59 3.55 3.65 10.94
CA GLY A 59 2.32 4.33 10.52
C GLY A 59 2.00 5.59 11.33
#